data_AF-A0A7J9YRL7-F1
#
_entry.id   AF-A0A7J9YRL7-F1
#
_cell.length_a   1.000
_cell.length_b   1.000
_cell.length_c   1.000
_cell.angle_alpha   90.00
_cell.angle_beta   90.00
_cell.angle_gamma   90.00
#
_symmetry.space_group_name_H-M   'P 1'
#
loop_
_entity.id
_entity.type
_entity.pdbx_description
1 polymer ?
#
loop_
_entity_poly.entity_id
_entity_poly.type
_entity_poly.pdbx_seq_one_letter_code
_entity_poly.pdbx_strand_id
1 'polypeptide(L)'
;MRLAFWGAEEAGLIGSTQYIAQLTEAERNEILLNLNFDMLASPNFVRFVYDGNTDDTPPPEGGAPPGSDVIEQVFLDYFASRGLPTAPTAFDGRSDYGPFIAQGIPAGGLFSGAEGIKTPAQAAVYGGVAGEQYDPCYHEVCDTFDSVFGSGSGVPGLDANGATSLDQMSDAVAHATLHFVTEPNPLATATPVTTSSARSKGLAPYKLDFRGPERAAR
;
A
#
# COMPACT_ATOMS: atom_id res chain seq x y z
N MET A 1 3.58 -19.49 -6.49
CA MET A 1 2.79 -18.24 -6.60
C MET A 1 1.33 -18.60 -6.76
N ARG A 2 0.44 -17.90 -6.04
CA ARG A 2 -1.02 -17.97 -6.18
C ARG A 2 -1.52 -16.54 -6.43
N LEU A 3 -2.42 -16.37 -7.40
CA LEU A 3 -3.13 -15.10 -7.63
C LEU A 3 -4.57 -15.28 -7.15
N ALA A 4 -5.13 -14.23 -6.54
CA ALA A 4 -6.50 -14.22 -6.06
C ALA A 4 -7.17 -12.90 -6.44
N PHE A 5 -8.45 -12.97 -6.80
CA PHE A 5 -9.32 -11.83 -7.04
C PHE A 5 -10.51 -12.00 -6.11
N TRP A 6 -10.65 -11.10 -5.14
CA TRP A 6 -11.64 -11.22 -4.08
C TRP A 6 -12.97 -10.64 -4.52
N GLY A 7 -14.05 -11.37 -4.23
CA GLY A 7 -15.41 -10.86 -4.38
C GLY A 7 -15.89 -10.22 -3.09
N ALA A 8 -16.78 -9.22 -3.21
CA ALA A 8 -17.46 -8.59 -2.07
C ALA A 8 -16.51 -8.02 -0.99
N GLU A 9 -15.37 -7.45 -1.43
CA GLU A 9 -14.47 -6.64 -0.61
C GLU A 9 -15.23 -5.43 -0.04
N GLU A 10 -15.91 -4.69 -0.92
CA GLU A 10 -16.71 -3.49 -0.59
C GLU A 10 -17.90 -3.75 0.37
N ALA A 11 -18.29 -5.02 0.52
CA ALA A 11 -19.33 -5.43 1.47
C ALA A 11 -18.76 -5.82 2.85
N GLY A 12 -17.46 -5.58 3.09
CA GLY A 12 -16.75 -5.91 4.32
C GLY A 12 -15.85 -7.14 4.20
N LEU A 13 -14.95 -7.16 3.21
CA LEU A 13 -13.89 -8.15 3.02
C LEU A 13 -14.39 -9.60 2.96
N ILE A 14 -15.60 -9.82 2.44
CA ILE A 14 -16.28 -11.12 2.58
C ILE A 14 -15.49 -12.22 1.88
N GLY A 15 -15.01 -11.98 0.66
CA GLY A 15 -14.28 -12.98 -0.13
C GLY A 15 -12.99 -13.45 0.52
N SER A 16 -12.10 -12.52 0.87
CA SER A 16 -10.81 -12.83 1.53
C SER A 16 -11.01 -13.42 2.92
N THR A 17 -11.99 -12.93 3.69
CA THR A 17 -12.35 -13.48 5.01
C THR A 17 -12.80 -14.94 4.89
N GLN A 18 -13.72 -15.24 3.96
CA GLN A 18 -14.19 -16.62 3.75
C GLN A 18 -13.06 -17.53 3.28
N TYR A 19 -12.17 -17.03 2.40
CA TYR A 19 -11.01 -17.80 1.94
C TYR A 19 -10.08 -18.19 3.09
N ILE A 20 -9.76 -17.27 4.00
CA ILE A 20 -8.93 -17.59 5.16
C ILE A 20 -9.66 -18.53 6.13
N ALA A 21 -10.96 -18.31 6.36
CA ALA A 21 -11.75 -19.09 7.32
C ALA A 21 -11.89 -20.58 6.97
N GLN A 22 -11.84 -20.94 5.68
CA GLN A 22 -11.94 -22.34 5.24
C GLN A 22 -10.61 -23.10 5.30
N LEU A 23 -9.47 -22.42 5.47
CA LEU A 23 -8.16 -23.06 5.52
C LEU A 23 -7.87 -23.60 6.93
N THR A 24 -7.37 -24.83 6.96
CA THR A 24 -6.74 -25.39 8.16
C THR A 24 -5.51 -24.58 8.56
N GLU A 25 -5.06 -24.75 9.81
CA GLU A 25 -3.81 -24.12 10.27
C GLU A 25 -2.60 -24.55 9.44
N ALA A 26 -2.54 -25.83 9.04
CA ALA A 26 -1.48 -26.33 8.17
C ALA A 26 -1.47 -25.63 6.81
N GLU A 27 -2.63 -25.47 6.18
CA GLU A 27 -2.75 -24.76 4.89
C GLU A 27 -2.44 -23.26 5.01
N ARG A 28 -2.78 -22.64 6.14
CA ARG A 28 -2.41 -21.24 6.40
C ARG A 28 -0.90 -21.09 6.56
N ASN A 29 -0.23 -22.04 7.21
CA ASN A 29 1.22 -22.07 7.36
C ASN A 29 1.96 -22.31 6.03
N GLU A 30 1.28 -22.78 4.98
CA GLU A 30 1.83 -22.84 3.61
C GLU A 30 1.81 -21.48 2.90
N ILE A 31 1.07 -20.49 3.42
CA ILE A 31 1.03 -19.13 2.87
C ILE A 31 2.19 -18.34 3.46
N LEU A 32 3.25 -18.19 2.67
CA LEU A 32 4.46 -17.46 3.09
C LEU A 32 4.17 -15.98 3.38
N LEU A 33 3.42 -15.32 2.51
CA LEU A 33 3.05 -13.91 2.61
C LEU A 33 1.85 -13.57 1.71
N ASN A 34 1.26 -12.40 1.96
CA ASN A 34 0.22 -11.77 1.14
C ASN A 34 0.72 -10.44 0.57
N LEU A 35 0.64 -10.27 -0.75
CA LEU A 35 0.83 -8.96 -1.41
C LEU A 35 -0.54 -8.44 -1.82
N ASN A 36 -0.97 -7.33 -1.22
CA ASN A 36 -2.27 -6.72 -1.47
C ASN A 36 -2.14 -5.47 -2.34
N PHE A 37 -3.01 -5.36 -3.35
CA PHE A 37 -3.00 -4.25 -4.30
C PHE A 37 -4.42 -3.77 -4.51
N ASP A 38 -4.74 -2.66 -3.87
CA ASP A 38 -6.05 -2.06 -3.88
C ASP A 38 -5.89 -0.57 -4.16
N MET A 39 -6.52 -0.11 -5.25
CA MET A 39 -6.31 1.18 -5.91
C MET A 39 -4.83 1.51 -6.18
N LEU A 40 -4.37 1.28 -7.41
CA LEU A 40 -2.99 1.60 -7.87
C LEU A 40 -2.92 2.76 -8.87
N ALA A 41 -4.05 3.37 -9.23
CA ALA A 41 -4.17 4.24 -10.39
C ALA A 41 -4.86 5.59 -10.11
N SER A 42 -4.86 6.06 -8.87
CA SER A 42 -5.57 7.27 -8.48
C SER A 42 -5.09 8.50 -9.28
N PRO A 43 -5.99 9.35 -9.81
CA PRO A 43 -5.62 10.46 -10.68
C PRO A 43 -4.79 11.55 -10.00
N ASN A 44 -4.81 11.63 -8.67
CA ASN A 44 -4.00 12.55 -7.88
C ASN A 44 -3.12 11.76 -6.90
N PHE A 45 -2.52 10.66 -7.36
CA PHE A 45 -1.86 9.68 -6.51
C PHE A 45 -0.75 10.21 -5.60
N VAL A 46 -0.50 9.43 -4.55
CA VAL A 46 0.77 9.34 -3.83
C VAL A 46 1.20 7.87 -3.87
N ARG A 47 2.50 7.58 -3.96
CA ARG A 47 3.00 6.19 -3.94
C ARG A 47 3.06 5.71 -2.49
N PHE A 48 1.96 5.17 -1.99
CA PHE A 48 1.94 4.63 -0.64
C PHE A 48 2.45 3.19 -0.60
N VAL A 49 3.29 2.90 0.39
CA VAL A 49 3.76 1.55 0.74
C VAL A 49 3.21 1.23 2.12
N TYR A 50 2.61 0.04 2.31
CA TYR A 50 2.16 -0.34 3.64
C TYR A 50 3.35 -0.45 4.60
N ASP A 51 3.22 0.21 5.75
CA ASP A 51 4.21 0.25 6.81
C ASP A 51 4.24 -1.08 7.58
N GLY A 52 5.15 -1.95 7.14
CA GLY A 52 5.28 -3.33 7.57
C GLY A 52 5.92 -3.50 8.94
N ASN A 53 6.74 -2.52 9.34
CA ASN A 53 7.44 -2.52 10.62
C ASN A 53 6.72 -1.67 11.69
N THR A 54 5.73 -0.86 11.30
CA THR A 54 4.89 0.01 12.15
C THR A 54 5.65 1.15 12.85
N ASP A 55 6.78 1.59 12.28
CA ASP A 55 7.61 2.67 12.82
C ASP A 55 7.14 4.06 12.36
N ASP A 56 6.45 4.11 11.22
CA ASP A 56 6.03 5.34 10.57
C ASP A 56 4.55 5.63 10.75
N THR A 57 3.70 4.65 11.05
CA THR A 57 2.24 4.77 11.14
C THR A 57 1.65 3.99 12.32
N PRO A 58 0.41 4.28 12.76
CA PRO A 58 -0.22 3.50 13.82
C PRO A 58 -0.30 2.01 13.46
N PRO A 59 0.10 1.10 14.36
CA PRO A 59 0.06 -0.33 14.09
C PRO A 59 -1.38 -0.84 13.97
N PRO A 60 -1.65 -1.89 13.17
CA PRO A 60 -2.91 -2.61 13.23
C PRO A 60 -3.10 -3.27 14.60
N GLU A 61 -4.33 -3.68 14.92
CA GLU A 61 -4.59 -4.46 16.12
C GLU A 61 -3.74 -5.75 16.11
N GLY A 62 -2.99 -5.99 17.20
CA GLY A 62 -2.06 -7.11 17.30
C GLY A 62 -0.68 -6.88 16.67
N GLY A 63 -0.47 -5.75 15.96
CA GLY A 63 0.77 -5.43 15.25
C GLY A 63 0.87 -6.11 13.88
N ALA A 64 1.79 -5.62 13.04
CA ALA A 64 2.08 -6.26 11.76
C ALA A 64 2.81 -7.61 11.98
N PRO A 65 2.46 -8.70 11.27
CA PRO A 65 3.11 -9.99 11.46
C PRO A 65 4.58 -9.96 11.01
N PRO A 66 5.49 -10.75 11.65
CA PRO A 66 6.90 -10.80 11.27
C PRO A 66 7.11 -11.12 9.80
N GLY A 67 7.86 -10.28 9.08
CA GLY A 67 8.07 -10.41 7.63
C GLY A 67 7.32 -9.35 6.83
N SER A 68 6.31 -8.69 7.42
CA SER A 68 5.70 -7.49 6.83
C SER A 68 6.73 -6.38 6.61
N ASP A 69 7.67 -6.21 7.54
CA ASP A 69 8.82 -5.30 7.45
C ASP A 69 9.73 -5.60 6.25
N VAL A 70 9.94 -6.88 5.96
CA VAL A 70 10.72 -7.31 4.78
C VAL A 70 9.95 -6.98 3.49
N ILE A 71 8.63 -7.15 3.47
CA ILE A 71 7.80 -6.81 2.31
C ILE A 71 7.82 -5.30 2.05
N GLU A 72 7.70 -4.48 3.08
CA GLU A 72 7.85 -3.02 3.00
C GLU A 72 9.21 -2.66 2.38
N GLN A 73 10.31 -3.22 2.91
CA GLN A 73 11.66 -2.90 2.44
C GLN A 73 11.87 -3.22 0.96
N VAL A 74 11.33 -4.33 0.45
CA VAL A 74 11.42 -4.69 -0.97
C VAL A 74 10.78 -3.63 -1.87
N PHE A 75 9.62 -3.08 -1.47
CA PHE A 75 9.00 -1.99 -2.21
C PHE A 75 9.79 -0.69 -2.10
N LEU A 76 10.27 -0.34 -0.90
CA LEU A 76 11.07 0.86 -0.69
C LEU A 76 12.37 0.85 -1.50
N ASP A 77 13.09 -0.28 -1.49
CA ASP A 77 14.32 -0.47 -2.26
C ASP A 77 14.04 -0.37 -3.76
N TYR A 78 12.95 -0.97 -4.23
CA TYR A 78 12.51 -0.84 -5.61
C TYR A 78 12.31 0.63 -5.98
N PHE A 79 11.44 1.36 -5.29
CA PHE A 79 11.14 2.75 -5.62
C PHE A 79 12.37 3.67 -5.48
N ALA A 80 13.20 3.47 -4.46
CA ALA A 80 14.46 4.18 -4.29
C ALA A 80 15.41 3.95 -5.48
N SER A 81 15.53 2.72 -5.97
CA SER A 81 16.36 2.38 -7.14
C SER A 81 15.87 3.07 -8.43
N ARG A 82 14.59 3.43 -8.49
CA ARG A 82 13.97 4.17 -9.61
C ARG A 82 14.01 5.69 -9.40
N GLY A 83 14.52 6.17 -8.27
CA GLY A 83 14.46 7.58 -7.89
C GLY A 83 13.03 8.09 -7.69
N LEU A 84 12.11 7.19 -7.33
CA LEU A 84 10.71 7.50 -7.09
C LEU A 84 10.47 7.59 -5.58
N PRO A 85 10.05 8.74 -5.04
CA PRO A 85 9.79 8.85 -3.60
C PRO A 85 8.54 8.07 -3.18
N THR A 86 8.48 7.62 -1.94
CA THR A 86 7.30 6.95 -1.36
C THR A 86 6.85 7.64 -0.08
N ALA A 87 5.62 7.33 0.33
CA ALA A 87 5.10 7.64 1.64
C ALA A 87 4.57 6.36 2.29
N PRO A 88 4.64 6.22 3.61
CA PRO A 88 4.06 5.08 4.31
C PRO A 88 2.53 5.20 4.39
N THR A 89 1.84 4.06 4.51
CA THR A 89 0.41 3.99 4.85
C THR A 89 0.16 2.87 5.86
N ALA A 90 -0.77 3.08 6.79
CA ALA A 90 -1.09 2.11 7.82
C ALA A 90 -1.84 0.90 7.28
N PHE A 91 -1.74 -0.23 7.98
CA PHE A 91 -2.73 -1.30 7.91
C PHE A 91 -3.96 -0.90 8.74
N ASP A 92 -4.91 -0.21 8.11
CA ASP A 92 -6.15 0.26 8.76
C ASP A 92 -7.29 -0.77 8.75
N GLY A 93 -7.08 -1.92 8.11
CA GLY A 93 -8.04 -3.02 8.04
C GLY A 93 -9.12 -2.84 6.97
N ARG A 94 -8.99 -1.87 6.07
CA ARG A 94 -9.97 -1.57 5.00
C ARG A 94 -9.71 -2.27 3.66
N SER A 95 -8.86 -3.30 3.62
CA SER A 95 -8.62 -4.06 2.40
C SER A 95 -8.24 -5.51 2.71
N ASP A 96 -8.13 -6.34 1.68
CA ASP A 96 -8.07 -7.80 1.78
C ASP A 96 -6.80 -8.35 2.46
N TYR A 97 -5.80 -7.53 2.78
CA TYR A 97 -4.69 -7.93 3.67
C TYR A 97 -5.17 -8.22 5.11
N GLY A 98 -6.28 -7.62 5.55
CA GLY A 98 -6.75 -7.66 6.93
C GLY A 98 -6.95 -9.09 7.47
N PRO A 99 -7.71 -9.95 6.77
CA PRO A 99 -7.90 -11.35 7.18
C PRO A 99 -6.61 -12.17 7.25
N PHE A 100 -5.58 -11.85 6.45
CA PHE A 100 -4.28 -12.51 6.48
C PHE A 100 -3.50 -12.09 7.73
N ILE A 101 -3.42 -10.78 7.99
CA ILE A 101 -2.80 -10.22 9.20
C ILE A 101 -3.43 -10.81 10.46
N ALA A 102 -4.78 -10.91 10.49
CA ALA A 102 -5.52 -11.48 11.62
C ALA A 102 -5.17 -12.94 11.92
N GLN A 103 -4.58 -13.67 10.97
CA GLN A 103 -4.08 -15.04 11.16
C GLN A 103 -2.55 -15.13 11.26
N GLY A 104 -1.86 -13.99 11.45
CA GLY A 104 -0.41 -13.93 11.57
C GLY A 104 0.34 -14.16 10.26
N ILE A 105 -0.34 -14.10 9.12
CA ILE A 105 0.31 -14.22 7.81
C ILE A 105 0.89 -12.84 7.44
N PRO A 106 2.19 -12.75 7.15
CA PRO A 106 2.83 -11.48 6.79
C PRO A 106 2.17 -10.88 5.55
N ALA A 107 1.89 -9.58 5.60
CA ALA A 107 1.27 -8.87 4.50
C ALA A 107 2.01 -7.56 4.20
N GLY A 108 1.88 -7.09 2.96
CA GLY A 108 2.33 -5.77 2.53
C GLY A 108 1.78 -5.48 1.13
N GLY A 109 2.16 -4.35 0.55
CA GLY A 109 1.55 -3.94 -0.71
C GLY A 109 1.62 -2.44 -0.95
N LEU A 110 0.83 -2.00 -1.91
CA LEU A 110 0.85 -0.64 -2.44
C LEU A 110 -0.56 -0.06 -2.52
N PHE A 111 -0.63 1.27 -2.38
CA PHE A 111 -1.86 2.05 -2.48
C PHE A 111 -1.56 3.40 -3.15
N SER A 112 -2.47 3.90 -3.99
CA SER A 112 -2.31 5.23 -4.63
C SER A 112 -3.10 6.35 -3.94
N GLY A 113 -3.91 6.03 -2.94
CA GLY A 113 -4.77 7.00 -2.23
C GLY A 113 -6.22 6.99 -2.73
N ALA A 114 -7.18 7.26 -1.84
CA ALA A 114 -8.61 7.32 -2.16
C ALA A 114 -9.17 8.72 -1.81
N GLU A 115 -10.06 8.80 -0.82
CA GLU A 115 -10.73 10.03 -0.38
C GLU A 115 -9.82 11.03 0.39
N GLY A 116 -8.58 10.63 0.69
CA GLY A 116 -7.63 11.46 1.42
C GLY A 116 -7.23 12.72 0.63
N ILE A 117 -7.08 13.85 1.33
CA ILE A 117 -6.72 15.13 0.70
C ILE A 117 -5.20 15.24 0.51
N LYS A 118 -4.77 15.49 -0.73
CA LYS A 118 -3.38 15.74 -1.05
C LYS A 118 -2.90 17.04 -0.42
N THR A 119 -1.83 16.95 0.36
CA THR A 119 -1.20 18.11 0.99
C THR A 119 -0.30 18.87 0.00
N PRO A 120 0.02 20.16 0.27
CA PRO A 120 1.01 20.89 -0.51
C PRO A 120 2.40 20.23 -0.55
N ALA A 121 2.83 19.61 0.55
CA ALA A 121 4.09 18.88 0.62
C ALA A 121 4.09 17.65 -0.31
N GLN A 122 2.99 16.90 -0.34
CA GLN A 122 2.84 15.80 -1.30
C GLN A 122 2.77 16.33 -2.73
N ALA A 123 2.02 17.39 -3.03
CA ALA A 123 1.97 17.95 -4.38
C ALA A 123 3.35 18.39 -4.89
N ALA A 124 4.22 18.93 -4.02
CA ALA A 124 5.60 19.27 -4.37
C ALA A 124 6.46 18.05 -4.77
N VAL A 125 6.16 16.87 -4.23
CA VAL A 125 6.93 15.63 -4.45
C VAL A 125 6.33 14.77 -5.57
N TYR A 126 5.01 14.60 -5.57
CA TYR A 126 4.27 13.69 -6.44
C TYR A 126 3.58 14.40 -7.61
N GLY A 127 3.57 15.73 -7.63
CA GLY A 127 2.73 16.50 -8.55
C GLY A 127 1.25 16.40 -8.19
N GLY A 128 0.40 16.75 -9.16
CA GLY A 128 -1.04 16.82 -8.97
C GLY A 128 -1.48 18.09 -8.24
N VAL A 129 -2.67 18.06 -7.62
CA VAL A 129 -3.33 19.25 -7.07
C VAL A 129 -3.48 19.10 -5.56
N ALA A 130 -2.84 20.01 -4.82
CA ALA A 130 -3.00 20.10 -3.38
C ALA A 130 -4.40 20.63 -3.03
N GLY A 131 -4.98 20.12 -1.95
CA GLY A 131 -6.33 20.45 -1.51
C GLY A 131 -7.43 19.60 -2.15
N GLU A 132 -7.09 18.80 -3.15
CA GLU A 132 -8.00 17.82 -3.78
C GLU A 132 -7.78 16.40 -3.22
N GLN A 133 -8.77 15.53 -3.35
CA GLN A 133 -8.66 14.11 -3.02
C GLN A 133 -7.61 13.41 -3.90
N TYR A 134 -7.03 12.30 -3.42
CA TYR A 134 -6.17 11.44 -4.25
C TYR A 134 -6.96 10.81 -5.39
N ASP A 135 -8.21 10.40 -5.12
CA ASP A 135 -9.18 9.95 -6.10
C ASP A 135 -10.54 10.64 -5.88
N PRO A 136 -10.86 11.70 -6.65
CA PRO A 136 -12.15 12.38 -6.59
C PRO A 136 -13.35 11.54 -7.04
N CYS A 137 -13.10 10.38 -7.66
CA CYS A 137 -14.12 9.46 -8.13
C CYS A 137 -14.27 8.21 -7.25
N TYR A 138 -13.58 8.15 -6.10
CA TYR A 138 -13.69 7.01 -5.18
C TYR A 138 -15.15 6.70 -4.81
N HIS A 139 -15.63 5.49 -5.14
CA HIS A 139 -17.02 5.03 -4.97
C HIS A 139 -18.09 5.83 -5.72
N GLU A 140 -17.68 6.64 -6.70
CA GLU A 140 -18.58 7.47 -7.49
C GLU A 140 -18.75 6.92 -8.91
N VAL A 141 -19.83 7.36 -9.57
CA VAL A 141 -20.14 6.94 -10.95
C VAL A 141 -19.10 7.35 -11.99
N CYS A 142 -18.18 8.25 -11.64
CA CYS A 142 -17.10 8.71 -12.52
C CYS A 142 -15.85 7.83 -12.46
N ASP A 143 -15.78 6.82 -11.57
CA ASP A 143 -14.69 5.86 -11.55
C ASP A 143 -14.77 4.93 -12.76
N THR A 144 -13.97 5.26 -13.77
CA THR A 144 -14.02 4.69 -15.12
C THR A 144 -12.63 4.72 -15.72
N PHE A 145 -12.43 4.15 -16.91
CA PHE A 145 -11.15 4.31 -17.60
C PHE A 145 -10.75 5.77 -17.83
N ASP A 146 -11.71 6.70 -17.89
CA ASP A 146 -11.42 8.12 -18.06
C ASP A 146 -10.85 8.75 -16.78
N SER A 147 -11.14 8.23 -15.58
CA SER A 147 -10.49 8.70 -14.34
C SER A 147 -8.99 8.37 -14.32
N VAL A 148 -8.58 7.29 -14.99
CA VAL A 148 -7.17 6.82 -15.07
C VAL A 148 -6.42 7.37 -16.29
N PHE A 149 -7.03 7.25 -17.48
CA PHE A 149 -6.38 7.50 -18.78
C PHE A 149 -6.85 8.78 -19.48
N GLY A 150 -7.90 9.42 -18.98
CA GLY A 150 -8.46 10.63 -19.58
C GLY A 150 -7.52 11.83 -19.51
N SER A 151 -7.66 12.73 -20.48
CA SER A 151 -6.97 14.03 -20.50
C SER A 151 -8.00 15.16 -20.56
N GLY A 152 -7.94 16.13 -19.65
CA GLY A 152 -8.75 17.35 -19.70
C GLY A 152 -9.32 17.76 -18.33
N SER A 153 -8.94 18.95 -17.86
CA SER A 153 -9.18 19.45 -16.49
C SER A 153 -10.60 19.95 -16.21
N GLY A 154 -11.64 19.28 -16.73
CA GLY A 154 -13.02 19.44 -16.22
C GLY A 154 -13.27 18.62 -14.94
N VAL A 155 -12.25 17.84 -14.54
CA VAL A 155 -12.13 16.77 -13.51
C VAL A 155 -12.84 15.47 -13.92
N PRO A 156 -12.33 14.79 -14.97
CA PRO A 156 -11.61 13.51 -14.76
C PRO A 156 -10.17 13.51 -15.31
N GLY A 157 -9.23 12.89 -14.56
CA GLY A 157 -7.81 12.78 -14.90
C GLY A 157 -7.04 14.10 -14.68
N LEU A 158 -6.50 14.32 -13.49
CA LEU A 158 -5.70 15.50 -13.10
C LEU A 158 -4.33 15.53 -13.81
N ASP A 159 -4.35 15.53 -15.15
CA ASP A 159 -3.25 15.45 -16.13
C ASP A 159 -2.66 14.05 -16.40
N ALA A 160 -3.51 13.02 -16.58
CA ALA A 160 -3.07 11.63 -16.86
C ALA A 160 -2.12 11.02 -15.80
N ASN A 161 -2.15 11.56 -14.59
CA ASN A 161 -1.37 11.07 -13.46
C ASN A 161 -1.80 9.66 -13.01
N GLY A 162 -3.05 9.25 -13.27
CA GLY A 162 -3.52 7.88 -12.99
C GLY A 162 -2.77 6.82 -13.80
N ALA A 163 -2.58 7.05 -15.11
CA ALA A 163 -1.75 6.19 -15.96
C ALA A 163 -0.29 6.15 -15.49
N THR A 164 0.25 7.29 -15.04
CA THR A 164 1.61 7.36 -14.46
C THR A 164 1.71 6.56 -13.16
N SER A 165 0.70 6.65 -12.29
CA SER A 165 0.61 5.84 -11.07
C SER A 165 0.59 4.36 -11.44
N LEU A 166 -0.31 3.96 -12.35
CA LEU A 166 -0.47 2.56 -12.73
C LEU A 166 0.82 1.97 -13.32
N ASP A 167 1.51 2.69 -14.19
CA ASP A 167 2.81 2.28 -14.75
C ASP A 167 3.84 2.04 -13.63
N GLN A 168 4.06 3.04 -12.77
CA GLN A 168 5.07 2.97 -11.72
C GLN A 168 4.77 1.92 -10.65
N MET A 169 3.50 1.79 -10.26
CA MET A 169 3.05 0.86 -9.22
C MET A 169 3.01 -0.57 -9.76
N SER A 170 2.61 -0.79 -11.01
CA SER A 170 2.58 -2.13 -11.62
C SER A 170 3.98 -2.72 -11.83
N ASP A 171 4.99 -1.91 -12.18
CA ASP A 171 6.38 -2.36 -12.21
C ASP A 171 6.87 -2.78 -10.81
N ALA A 172 6.49 -2.03 -9.77
CA ALA A 172 6.81 -2.38 -8.38
C ALA A 172 6.15 -3.70 -7.95
N VAL A 173 4.88 -3.91 -8.32
CA VAL A 173 4.17 -5.18 -8.12
C VAL A 173 4.91 -6.34 -8.78
N ALA A 174 5.30 -6.17 -10.05
CA ALA A 174 6.03 -7.19 -10.78
C ALA A 174 7.40 -7.48 -10.16
N HIS A 175 8.13 -6.44 -9.74
CA HIS A 175 9.42 -6.57 -9.06
C HIS A 175 9.29 -7.35 -7.75
N ALA A 176 8.40 -6.94 -6.84
CA ALA A 176 8.22 -7.60 -5.55
C ALA A 176 7.75 -9.05 -5.73
N THR A 177 6.80 -9.28 -6.65
CA THR A 177 6.35 -10.63 -6.98
C THR A 177 7.51 -11.51 -7.45
N LEU A 178 8.34 -11.01 -8.37
CA LEU A 178 9.50 -11.74 -8.86
C LEU A 178 10.51 -12.02 -7.74
N HIS A 179 10.82 -11.02 -6.93
CA HIS A 179 11.73 -11.13 -5.79
C HIS A 179 11.31 -12.29 -4.86
N PHE A 180 10.06 -12.28 -4.40
CA PHE A 180 9.57 -13.27 -3.43
C PHE A 180 9.39 -14.69 -4.00
N VAL A 181 9.25 -14.85 -5.33
CA VAL A 181 9.17 -16.19 -5.94
C VAL A 181 10.52 -16.79 -6.28
N THR A 182 11.57 -15.98 -6.43
CA THR A 182 12.92 -16.47 -6.80
C THR A 182 13.89 -16.53 -5.63
N GLU A 183 13.73 -15.69 -4.62
CA GLU A 183 14.68 -15.62 -3.51
C GLU A 183 14.46 -16.79 -2.53
N PRO A 184 15.49 -17.58 -2.20
CA PRO A 184 15.38 -18.64 -1.20
C PRO A 184 15.18 -18.05 0.21
N ASN A 185 14.11 -18.46 0.90
CA ASN A 185 13.78 -18.01 2.25
C ASN A 185 13.73 -16.47 2.39
N PRO A 186 12.85 -15.79 1.61
CA PRO A 186 12.90 -14.34 1.46
C PRO A 186 12.52 -13.58 2.74
N LEU A 187 11.94 -14.24 3.74
CA LEU A 187 11.55 -13.63 5.02
C LEU A 187 12.54 -13.94 6.16
N ALA A 188 13.73 -14.46 5.86
CA ALA A 188 14.71 -14.88 6.87
C ALA A 188 15.14 -13.76 7.85
N THR A 189 15.07 -12.50 7.41
CA THR A 189 15.46 -11.31 8.18
C THR A 189 14.30 -10.63 8.89
N ALA A 190 13.12 -11.25 8.90
CA ALA A 190 11.92 -10.72 9.55
C ALA A 190 12.18 -10.34 11.02
N THR A 191 11.78 -9.13 11.40
CA THR A 191 11.89 -8.66 12.78
C THR A 191 10.85 -9.37 13.66
N PRO A 192 11.24 -9.98 14.80
CA PRO A 192 10.28 -10.57 15.73
C PRO A 192 9.36 -9.51 16.34
N VAL A 193 8.07 -9.84 16.53
CA VAL A 193 7.13 -8.96 17.27
C VAL A 193 7.68 -8.75 18.68
N THR A 194 8.11 -7.52 18.97
CA THR A 194 8.46 -7.12 20.33
C THR A 194 7.17 -6.65 20.99
N THR A 195 6.64 -7.40 21.95
CA THR A 195 5.48 -6.99 22.76
C THR A 195 5.87 -5.81 23.66
N SER A 196 5.94 -4.62 23.10
CA SER A 196 6.13 -3.39 23.86
C SER A 196 4.83 -3.03 24.56
N SER A 197 4.81 -3.14 25.89
CA SER A 197 3.73 -2.58 26.72
C SER A 197 3.52 -1.11 26.35
N ALA A 198 2.31 -0.75 25.93
CA ALA A 198 1.95 0.60 25.54
C ALA A 198 2.40 1.62 26.61
N ARG A 199 3.41 2.43 26.28
CA ARG A 199 3.59 3.74 26.92
C ARG A 199 2.89 4.75 26.04
N SER A 200 1.87 5.40 26.60
CA SER A 200 1.24 6.58 26.04
C SER A 200 2.30 7.68 25.85
N LYS A 201 2.84 7.79 24.64
CA LYS A 201 3.46 9.02 24.18
C LYS A 201 2.38 9.77 23.40
N GLY A 202 2.08 10.99 23.85
CA GLY A 202 1.17 11.88 23.15
C GLY A 202 1.55 12.02 21.69
N LEU A 203 0.54 12.07 20.82
CA LEU A 203 0.65 12.30 19.38
C LEU A 203 1.48 13.57 19.14
N ALA A 204 2.76 13.40 18.83
CA ALA A 204 3.52 14.42 18.13
C ALA A 204 2.94 14.53 16.71
N PRO A 205 2.90 15.73 16.11
CA PRO A 205 2.46 15.88 14.73
C PRO A 205 3.34 14.99 13.84
N TYR A 206 2.66 14.15 13.05
CA TYR A 206 3.26 13.26 12.07
C TYR A 206 4.27 14.02 11.19
N LYS A 207 5.54 13.63 11.23
CA LYS A 207 6.52 14.09 10.24
C LYS A 207 6.40 13.16 9.04
N LEU A 208 5.97 13.72 7.91
CA LEU A 208 6.05 13.05 6.62
C LEU A 208 7.54 12.95 6.24
N ASP A 209 8.19 11.86 6.62
CA ASP A 209 9.55 11.56 6.18
C ASP A 209 9.47 10.85 4.82
N PHE A 210 9.63 11.63 3.75
CA PHE A 210 9.65 11.10 2.39
C PHE A 210 10.93 10.29 2.15
N ARG A 211 10.79 9.03 1.74
CA ARG A 211 11.93 8.16 1.40
C ARG A 211 12.18 8.24 -0.12
N GLY A 212 13.32 8.80 -0.54
CA GLY A 212 13.71 8.95 -1.95
C GLY A 212 14.59 10.18 -2.20
N PRO A 213 15.16 10.35 -3.42
CA PRO A 213 16.00 11.52 -3.70
C PRO A 213 15.17 12.81 -3.62
N GLU A 214 15.60 13.76 -2.79
CA GLU A 214 15.09 15.13 -2.84
C GLU A 214 15.29 15.66 -4.26
N ARG A 215 14.20 16.06 -4.93
CA ARG A 215 14.35 16.84 -6.17
C ARG A 215 15.04 18.14 -5.79
N ALA A 216 16.29 18.29 -6.20
CA ALA A 216 16.95 19.59 -6.20
C ALA A 216 16.03 20.58 -6.94
N ALA A 217 15.50 21.55 -6.20
CA ALA A 217 14.67 22.61 -6.76
C ALA A 217 15.41 23.22 -7.97
N ARG A 218 14.76 23.23 -9.13
CA ARG A 218 15.17 24.03 -10.29
C ARG A 218 14.25 25.22 -10.40
#